data_AF-A0A378LIJ1-F1
#
_entry.id   AF-A0A378LIJ1-F1
#
_cell.length_a   1.000
_cell.length_b   1.000
_cell.length_c   1.000
_cell.angle_alpha   90.00
_cell.angle_beta   90.00
_cell.angle_gamma   90.00
#
_symmetry.space_group_name_H-M   'P 1'
#
loop_
_entity.id
_entity.type
_entity.pdbx_description
1 polymer ?
#
loop_
_entity_poly.entity_id
_entity_poly.type
_entity_poly.pdbx_seq_one_letter_code
_entity_poly.pdbx_strand_id
1 'polypeptide(L)'
;MTYTKINQMTETKSKIMTRLTKLGLEPDERMLETLEKNFQHLNRLTSLFNTLKKYNIKLDDKLHEIIANNVSNASYVVNLLEFLYEEGFDVTIISLELLFQVAKSETTLKHGMRQLIAHNSLDATTLKLLFSYPEQSYLLADLIINFQTHSYSTEKIVEKLGKFSAKNINTVIELLTLLLNKNLYYSGCLDIFLGQQEYISKICEGTKKLAAENKLTSNYFDAVEKNPQNANILANIILHNPLLVDYKKSEDLLIASKLGVGAFHFLMHLQQAGMLDAEHYKKVCHHNSLLNQQEVIDSLCSLPLFVAFEKEELKQMLVLITKEPSSDTDKHELIEMIQKHVLTSKFNL
;
A
#
# COMPACT_ATOMS: atom_id res chain seq x y z
N MET A 1 24.37 44.72 24.65
CA MET A 1 23.93 43.57 23.82
C MET A 1 24.44 43.63 22.38
N THR A 2 24.61 44.82 21.78
CA THR A 2 25.06 44.97 20.38
C THR A 2 26.52 44.54 20.14
N TYR A 3 27.43 44.89 21.05
CA TYR A 3 28.85 44.48 20.99
C TYR A 3 29.06 42.96 21.07
N THR A 4 28.23 42.26 21.85
CA THR A 4 28.31 40.80 22.02
C THR A 4 27.92 40.06 20.74
N LYS A 5 26.91 40.56 20.00
CA LYS A 5 26.50 40.00 18.70
C LYS A 5 27.54 40.23 17.60
N ILE A 6 28.20 41.39 17.57
CA ILE A 6 29.23 41.71 16.56
C ILE A 6 30.48 40.82 16.74
N ASN A 7 30.94 40.64 17.98
CA ASN A 7 32.07 39.74 18.26
C ASN A 7 31.74 38.27 17.95
N GLN A 8 30.50 37.82 18.23
CA GLN A 8 30.04 36.47 17.88
C GLN A 8 29.95 36.25 16.35
N MET A 9 29.44 37.22 15.58
CA MET A 9 29.43 37.12 14.11
C MET A 9 30.85 37.03 13.52
N THR A 10 31.79 37.78 14.09
CA THR A 10 33.19 37.80 13.63
C THR A 10 33.91 36.49 13.92
N GLU A 11 33.66 35.88 15.09
CA GLU A 11 34.23 34.59 15.48
C GLU A 11 33.65 33.42 14.65
N THR A 12 32.34 33.43 14.39
CA THR A 12 31.64 32.45 13.53
C THR A 12 32.21 32.47 12.12
N LYS A 13 32.35 33.65 11.51
CA LYS A 13 32.87 33.81 10.15
C LYS A 13 34.33 33.34 10.04
N SER A 14 35.16 33.68 11.02
CA SER A 14 36.55 33.20 11.08
C SER A 14 36.64 31.66 11.15
N LYS A 15 35.78 31.01 11.95
CA LYS A 15 35.71 29.54 12.05
C LYS A 15 35.27 28.89 10.73
N ILE A 16 34.27 29.46 10.05
CA ILE A 16 33.81 29.00 8.74
C ILE A 16 34.96 29.06 7.72
N MET A 17 35.58 30.23 7.56
CA MET A 17 36.67 30.44 6.60
C MET A 17 37.85 29.51 6.86
N THR A 18 38.27 29.37 8.12
CA THR A 18 39.35 28.45 8.50
C THR A 18 39.04 27.01 8.07
N ARG A 19 37.78 26.57 8.20
CA ARG A 19 37.37 25.22 7.83
C ARG A 19 37.30 25.03 6.32
N LEU A 20 36.78 26.01 5.58
CA LEU A 20 36.75 25.98 4.11
C LEU A 20 38.16 25.90 3.54
N THR A 21 39.09 26.74 4.03
CA THR A 21 40.50 26.70 3.61
C THR A 21 41.15 25.34 3.87
N LYS A 22 40.89 24.73 5.04
CA LYS A 22 41.42 23.38 5.36
C LYS A 22 40.90 22.29 4.43
N LEU A 23 39.67 22.42 3.92
CA LEU A 23 39.07 21.49 2.97
C LEU A 23 39.39 21.86 1.51
N GLY A 24 40.14 22.93 1.28
CA GLY A 24 40.40 23.48 -0.06
C GLY A 24 39.12 23.90 -0.78
N LEU A 25 38.05 24.24 -0.05
CA LEU A 25 36.81 24.73 -0.63
C LEU A 25 36.95 26.23 -0.88
N GLU A 26 36.76 26.65 -2.14
CA GLU A 26 36.72 28.07 -2.47
C GLU A 26 35.39 28.65 -1.95
N PRO A 27 35.45 29.72 -1.14
CA PRO A 27 34.27 30.32 -0.56
C PRO A 27 33.46 31.03 -1.65
N ASP A 28 32.24 30.54 -1.87
CA ASP A 28 31.21 31.15 -2.69
C ASP A 28 30.19 31.89 -1.79
N GLU A 29 29.57 32.95 -2.29
CA GLU A 29 28.65 33.79 -1.51
C GLU A 29 27.46 32.97 -0.97
N ARG A 30 26.89 32.09 -1.80
CA ARG A 30 25.76 31.21 -1.42
C ARG A 30 26.21 30.19 -0.38
N MET A 31 27.40 29.60 -0.58
CA MET A 31 27.99 28.67 0.38
C MET A 31 28.16 29.34 1.76
N LEU A 32 28.72 30.55 1.80
CA LEU A 32 28.92 31.30 3.03
C LEU A 32 27.59 31.63 3.69
N GLU A 33 26.60 32.09 2.92
CA GLU A 33 25.26 32.39 3.43
C GLU A 33 24.62 31.17 4.10
N THR A 34 24.68 30.00 3.45
CA THR A 34 24.14 28.74 4.02
C THR A 34 24.83 28.37 5.33
N LEU A 35 26.17 28.48 5.38
CA LEU A 35 26.97 28.12 6.55
C LEU A 35 26.77 29.08 7.73
N GLU A 36 26.65 30.38 7.47
CA GLU A 36 26.40 31.39 8.49
C GLU A 36 24.99 31.23 9.09
N LYS A 37 23.97 31.02 8.25
CA LYS A 37 22.58 30.81 8.71
C LYS A 37 22.38 29.49 9.47
N ASN A 38 23.21 28.48 9.19
CA ASN A 38 23.06 27.12 9.72
C ASN A 38 24.32 26.62 10.43
N PHE A 39 24.94 27.48 11.26
CA PHE A 39 26.23 27.18 11.89
C PHE A 39 26.24 25.89 12.73
N GLN A 40 25.12 25.52 13.36
CA GLN A 40 24.97 24.25 14.08
C GLN A 40 25.17 23.00 13.19
N HIS A 41 25.04 23.15 11.87
CA HIS A 41 25.25 22.10 10.87
C HIS A 41 26.58 22.25 10.11
N LEU A 42 27.48 23.13 10.55
CA LEU A 42 28.75 23.46 9.87
C LEU A 42 29.52 22.23 9.38
N ASN A 43 29.69 21.22 10.23
CA ASN A 43 30.43 20.01 9.86
C ASN A 43 29.73 19.21 8.75
N ARG A 44 28.40 19.11 8.80
CA ARG A 44 27.60 18.36 7.82
C ARG A 44 27.61 19.06 6.47
N LEU A 45 27.41 20.38 6.48
CA LEU A 45 27.38 21.21 5.28
C LEU A 45 28.75 21.31 4.61
N THR A 46 29.82 21.51 5.37
CA THR A 46 31.18 21.50 4.81
C THR A 46 31.58 20.13 4.23
N SER A 47 31.12 19.04 4.85
CA SER A 47 31.27 17.69 4.26
C SER A 47 30.54 17.59 2.92
N LEU A 48 29.28 18.05 2.86
CA LEU A 48 28.51 18.07 1.63
C LEU A 48 29.18 18.88 0.52
N PHE A 49 29.59 20.12 0.79
CA PHE A 49 30.26 20.94 -0.23
C PHE A 49 31.57 20.30 -0.72
N ASN A 50 32.32 19.67 0.18
CA ASN A 50 33.52 18.92 -0.20
C ASN A 50 33.19 17.73 -1.11
N THR A 51 32.14 16.98 -0.78
CA THR A 51 31.65 15.85 -1.60
C THR A 51 31.14 16.33 -2.96
N LEU A 52 30.40 17.43 -3.03
CA LEU A 52 29.97 18.04 -4.29
C LEU A 52 31.17 18.43 -5.17
N LYS A 53 32.18 19.08 -4.57
CA LYS A 53 33.44 19.41 -5.26
C LYS A 53 34.15 18.16 -5.78
N LYS A 54 34.28 17.11 -4.94
CA LYS A 54 34.91 15.84 -5.29
C LYS A 54 34.26 15.20 -6.52
N TYR A 55 32.94 15.32 -6.66
CA TYR A 55 32.17 14.76 -7.77
C TYR A 55 31.90 15.76 -8.90
N ASN A 56 32.58 16.91 -8.92
CA ASN A 56 32.45 17.96 -9.92
C ASN A 56 31.00 18.48 -10.09
N ILE A 57 30.20 18.46 -9.02
CA ILE A 57 28.83 18.96 -9.06
C ILE A 57 28.82 20.44 -8.69
N LYS A 58 28.37 21.29 -9.62
CA LYS A 58 28.34 22.74 -9.45
C LYS A 58 27.20 23.17 -8.53
N LEU A 59 27.49 24.08 -7.60
CA LEU A 59 26.50 24.75 -6.76
C LEU A 59 25.82 25.89 -7.54
N ASP A 60 24.64 25.62 -8.11
CA ASP A 60 23.77 26.63 -8.70
C ASP A 60 22.72 27.16 -7.70
N ASP A 61 21.92 28.15 -8.12
CA ASP A 61 20.89 28.77 -7.26
C ASP A 61 19.86 27.75 -6.76
N LYS A 62 19.46 26.81 -7.63
CA LYS A 62 18.46 25.79 -7.30
C LYS A 62 19.00 24.82 -6.25
N LEU A 63 20.21 24.31 -6.44
CA LEU A 63 20.84 23.40 -5.50
C LEU A 63 21.12 24.09 -4.17
N HIS A 64 21.54 25.35 -4.19
CA HIS A 64 21.71 26.15 -2.99
C HIS A 64 20.40 26.22 -2.17
N GLU A 65 19.28 26.54 -2.81
CA GLU A 65 17.97 26.59 -2.16
C GLU A 65 17.56 25.23 -1.58
N ILE A 66 17.78 24.13 -2.31
CA ILE A 66 17.50 22.77 -1.83
C ILE A 66 18.32 22.45 -0.58
N ILE A 67 19.63 22.76 -0.58
CA ILE A 67 20.52 22.53 0.56
C ILE A 67 20.05 23.36 1.76
N ALA A 68 19.77 24.65 1.54
CA ALA A 68 19.31 25.56 2.60
C ALA A 68 18.00 25.09 3.25
N ASN A 69 17.08 24.51 2.46
CA ASN A 69 15.82 23.98 2.95
C ASN A 69 15.94 22.59 3.61
N ASN A 70 17.06 21.88 3.42
CA ASN A 70 17.23 20.48 3.87
C ASN A 70 18.57 20.24 4.61
N VAL A 71 19.10 21.25 5.30
CA VAL A 71 20.41 21.19 5.97
C VAL A 71 20.58 20.01 6.92
N SER A 72 19.49 19.54 7.55
CA SER A 72 19.49 18.36 8.42
C SER A 72 19.91 17.08 7.70
N ASN A 73 19.63 16.99 6.39
CA ASN A 73 19.83 15.80 5.56
C ASN A 73 21.20 15.78 4.87
N ALA A 74 22.01 16.83 5.00
CA ALA A 74 23.28 16.97 4.28
C ALA A 74 24.21 15.75 4.47
N SER A 75 24.32 15.21 5.69
CA SER A 75 25.13 14.02 5.96
C SER A 75 24.59 12.76 5.28
N TYR A 76 23.27 12.60 5.22
CA TYR A 76 22.67 11.45 4.53
C TYR A 76 22.89 11.52 3.02
N VAL A 77 22.83 12.72 2.44
CA VAL A 77 23.15 12.94 1.01
C VAL A 77 24.61 12.61 0.72
N VAL A 78 25.55 13.06 1.56
CA VAL A 78 26.97 12.68 1.45
C VAL A 78 27.12 11.16 1.45
N ASN A 79 26.53 10.48 2.43
CA ASN A 79 26.64 9.04 2.56
C ASN A 79 26.03 8.28 1.36
N LEU A 80 24.96 8.80 0.75
CA LEU A 80 24.36 8.23 -0.46
C LEU A 80 25.25 8.46 -1.69
N LEU A 81 25.77 9.67 -1.88
CA LEU A 81 26.67 9.99 -2.99
C LEU A 81 27.94 9.15 -2.95
N GLU A 82 28.53 9.02 -1.76
CA GLU A 82 29.73 8.18 -1.56
C GLU A 82 29.43 6.71 -1.86
N PHE A 83 28.32 6.18 -1.34
CA PHE A 83 27.90 4.81 -1.60
C PHE A 83 27.65 4.56 -3.10
N LEU A 84 26.89 5.43 -3.77
CA LEU A 84 26.61 5.31 -5.20
C LEU A 84 27.90 5.30 -6.03
N TYR A 85 28.83 6.20 -5.71
CA TYR A 85 30.12 6.27 -6.37
C TYR A 85 30.97 5.02 -6.13
N GLU A 86 31.02 4.51 -4.89
CA GLU A 86 31.76 3.29 -4.53
C GLU A 86 31.24 2.06 -5.28
N GLU A 87 29.92 1.98 -5.49
CA GLU A 87 29.26 0.90 -6.25
C GLU A 87 29.29 1.14 -7.77
N GLY A 88 30.02 2.16 -8.26
CA GLY A 88 30.26 2.40 -9.68
C GLY A 88 29.12 3.12 -10.42
N PHE A 89 28.15 3.71 -9.72
CA PHE A 89 27.13 4.55 -10.34
C PHE A 89 27.69 5.93 -10.67
N ASP A 90 27.32 6.45 -11.85
CA ASP A 90 27.56 7.85 -12.18
C ASP A 90 26.63 8.72 -11.31
N VAL A 91 27.21 9.39 -10.32
CA VAL A 91 26.45 10.27 -9.42
C VAL A 91 26.02 11.57 -10.10
N THR A 92 26.60 11.92 -11.26
CA THR A 92 26.31 13.18 -11.96
C THR A 92 24.99 13.13 -12.72
N ILE A 93 24.51 11.93 -13.08
CA ILE A 93 23.21 11.74 -13.75
C ILE A 93 22.03 11.71 -12.76
N ILE A 94 22.30 11.57 -11.47
CA ILE A 94 21.26 11.52 -10.44
C ILE A 94 20.95 12.95 -9.99
N SER A 95 19.68 13.35 -10.08
CA SER A 95 19.24 14.65 -9.58
C SER A 95 19.53 14.78 -8.09
N LEU A 96 20.30 15.80 -7.70
CA LEU A 96 20.56 16.09 -6.29
C LEU A 96 19.27 16.43 -5.53
N GLU A 97 18.29 17.05 -6.19
CA GLU A 97 16.97 17.28 -5.61
C GLU A 97 16.33 15.96 -5.15
N LEU A 98 16.38 14.93 -6.01
CA LEU A 98 15.90 13.60 -5.68
C LEU A 98 16.70 12.99 -4.54
N LEU A 99 18.04 13.11 -4.55
CA LEU A 99 18.88 12.62 -3.46
C LEU A 99 18.51 13.25 -2.12
N PHE A 100 18.25 14.56 -2.08
CA PHE A 100 17.79 15.23 -0.87
C PHE A 100 16.42 14.76 -0.39
N GLN A 101 15.50 14.45 -1.31
CA GLN A 101 14.18 13.91 -1.00
C GLN A 101 14.28 12.51 -0.38
N VAL A 102 15.09 11.63 -0.98
CA VAL A 102 15.19 10.22 -0.56
C VAL A 102 16.18 9.99 0.59
N ALA A 103 17.07 10.96 0.86
CA ALA A 103 18.09 10.88 1.91
C ALA A 103 17.55 10.60 3.32
N LYS A 104 16.30 10.95 3.60
CA LYS A 104 15.65 10.62 4.88
C LYS A 104 15.58 9.11 5.14
N SER A 105 15.62 8.30 4.09
CA SER A 105 15.60 6.83 4.14
C SER A 105 16.96 6.22 3.74
N GLU A 106 18.07 6.96 3.87
CA GLU A 106 19.42 6.56 3.43
C GLU A 106 19.80 5.13 3.85
N THR A 107 19.59 4.80 5.14
CA THR A 107 19.88 3.46 5.65
C THR A 107 19.12 2.38 4.89
N THR A 108 17.80 2.52 4.76
CA THR A 108 16.94 1.53 4.10
C THR A 108 17.25 1.40 2.61
N LEU A 109 17.49 2.53 1.94
CA LEU A 109 17.93 2.57 0.55
C LEU A 109 19.22 1.78 0.36
N LYS A 110 20.27 2.08 1.13
CA LYS A 110 21.56 1.39 0.99
C LYS A 110 21.46 -0.10 1.27
N HIS A 111 20.63 -0.51 2.23
CA HIS A 111 20.39 -1.93 2.48
C HIS A 111 19.73 -2.59 1.27
N GLY A 112 18.67 -2.00 0.71
CA GLY A 112 18.02 -2.53 -0.49
C GLY A 112 18.96 -2.57 -1.70
N MET A 113 19.75 -1.51 -1.92
CA MET A 113 20.72 -1.46 -3.01
C MET A 113 21.81 -2.53 -2.86
N ARG A 114 22.40 -2.68 -1.66
CA ARG A 114 23.40 -3.73 -1.38
C ARG A 114 22.85 -5.13 -1.63
N GLN A 115 21.61 -5.39 -1.24
CA GLN A 115 20.96 -6.68 -1.50
C GLN A 115 20.85 -6.96 -3.00
N LEU A 116 20.41 -5.98 -3.79
CA LEU A 116 20.29 -6.14 -5.24
C LEU A 116 21.66 -6.26 -5.92
N ILE A 117 22.67 -5.52 -5.46
CA ILE A 117 24.05 -5.65 -5.95
C ILE A 117 24.57 -7.08 -5.74
N ALA A 118 24.37 -7.64 -4.55
CA ALA A 118 24.78 -9.01 -4.24
C ALA A 118 24.13 -10.08 -5.13
N HIS A 119 23.01 -9.76 -5.80
CA HIS A 119 22.28 -10.67 -6.68
C HIS A 119 22.35 -10.26 -8.17
N ASN A 120 23.21 -9.29 -8.51
CA ASN A 120 23.32 -8.71 -9.85
C ASN A 120 21.97 -8.19 -10.41
N SER A 121 21.13 -7.65 -9.54
CA SER A 121 19.76 -7.21 -9.84
C SER A 121 19.59 -5.69 -9.80
N LEU A 122 20.67 -4.93 -9.55
CA LEU A 122 20.62 -3.48 -9.49
C LEU A 122 20.97 -2.88 -10.85
N ASP A 123 19.94 -2.40 -11.55
CA ASP A 123 20.06 -1.60 -12.77
C ASP A 123 19.42 -0.20 -12.59
N ALA A 124 19.46 0.63 -13.64
CA ALA A 124 18.92 1.98 -13.59
C ALA A 124 17.40 2.00 -13.30
N THR A 125 16.65 1.03 -13.83
CA THR A 125 15.20 0.93 -13.65
C THR A 125 14.86 0.57 -12.21
N THR A 126 15.61 -0.36 -11.63
CA THR A 126 15.46 -0.81 -10.25
C THR A 126 15.89 0.29 -9.28
N LEU A 127 16.98 0.99 -9.57
CA LEU A 127 17.40 2.16 -8.79
C LEU A 127 16.30 3.23 -8.76
N LYS A 128 15.69 3.52 -9.91
CA LYS A 128 14.57 4.46 -10.02
C LYS A 128 13.36 3.99 -9.19
N LEU A 129 13.08 2.69 -9.16
CA LEU A 129 12.02 2.14 -8.33
C LEU A 129 12.31 2.35 -6.84
N LEU A 130 13.53 2.06 -6.38
CA LEU A 130 13.92 2.29 -4.98
C LEU A 130 13.82 3.77 -4.60
N PHE A 131 14.24 4.68 -5.48
CA PHE A 131 14.08 6.13 -5.25
C PHE A 131 12.63 6.59 -5.24
N SER A 132 11.73 5.88 -5.92
CA SER A 132 10.29 6.18 -5.90
C SER A 132 9.62 5.74 -4.60
N TYR A 133 10.19 4.74 -3.91
CA TYR A 133 9.67 4.18 -2.65
C TYR A 133 10.81 3.95 -1.64
N PRO A 134 11.49 5.02 -1.20
CA PRO A 134 12.76 4.92 -0.49
C PRO A 134 12.64 4.21 0.86
N GLU A 135 11.51 4.37 1.56
CA GLU A 135 11.20 3.68 2.81
C GLU A 135 10.95 2.18 2.64
N GLN A 136 10.53 1.75 1.45
CA GLN A 136 10.23 0.35 1.13
C GLN A 136 11.39 -0.36 0.43
N SER A 137 12.52 0.32 0.22
CA SER A 137 13.62 -0.17 -0.63
C SER A 137 14.11 -1.57 -0.27
N TYR A 138 14.18 -1.88 1.02
CA TYR A 138 14.59 -3.20 1.49
C TYR A 138 13.57 -4.29 1.11
N LEU A 139 12.27 -4.04 1.32
CA LEU A 139 11.22 -4.99 0.96
C LEU A 139 11.08 -5.16 -0.55
N LEU A 140 11.29 -4.08 -1.31
CA LEU A 140 11.32 -4.14 -2.77
C LEU A 140 12.51 -4.94 -3.28
N ALA A 141 13.69 -4.77 -2.68
CA ALA A 141 14.87 -5.55 -3.02
C ALA A 141 14.63 -7.06 -2.81
N ASP A 142 14.14 -7.43 -1.62
CA ASP A 142 13.79 -8.81 -1.30
C ASP A 142 12.75 -9.39 -2.29
N LEU A 143 11.70 -8.63 -2.60
CA LEU A 143 10.68 -9.04 -3.56
C LEU A 143 11.27 -9.28 -4.97
N ILE A 144 12.13 -8.39 -5.46
CA ILE A 144 12.78 -8.53 -6.78
C ILE A 144 13.68 -9.77 -6.81
N ILE A 145 14.48 -9.99 -5.76
CA ILE A 145 15.33 -11.18 -5.63
C ILE A 145 14.48 -12.45 -5.61
N ASN A 146 13.35 -12.44 -4.89
CA ASN A 146 12.42 -13.56 -4.87
C ASN A 146 11.82 -13.83 -6.25
N PHE A 147 11.44 -12.80 -7.01
CA PHE A 147 10.98 -12.97 -8.39
C PHE A 147 12.06 -13.56 -9.30
N GLN A 148 13.30 -13.08 -9.20
CA GLN A 148 14.43 -13.60 -9.96
C GLN A 148 14.72 -15.06 -9.62
N THR A 149 14.64 -15.44 -8.34
CA THR A 149 14.83 -16.82 -7.87
C THR A 149 13.80 -17.77 -8.48
N HIS A 150 12.58 -17.29 -8.70
CA HIS A 150 11.51 -18.04 -9.39
C HIS A 150 11.55 -17.89 -10.92
N SER A 151 12.63 -17.33 -11.49
CA SER A 151 12.83 -17.14 -12.93
C SER A 151 11.77 -16.26 -13.62
N TYR A 152 11.12 -15.34 -12.87
CA TYR A 152 10.23 -14.35 -13.46
C TYR A 152 11.00 -13.16 -14.04
N SER A 153 10.45 -12.54 -15.10
CA SER A 153 11.02 -11.34 -15.71
C SER A 153 10.96 -10.16 -14.75
N THR A 154 12.10 -9.82 -14.15
CA THR A 154 12.25 -8.71 -13.20
C THR A 154 11.94 -7.35 -13.84
N GLU A 155 12.35 -7.14 -15.09
CA GLU A 155 12.12 -5.88 -15.83
C GLU A 155 10.63 -5.49 -15.87
N LYS A 156 9.76 -6.42 -16.30
CA LYS A 156 8.30 -6.17 -16.35
C LYS A 156 7.70 -5.94 -14.98
N ILE A 157 8.24 -6.59 -13.95
CA ILE A 157 7.76 -6.47 -12.58
C ILE A 157 8.14 -5.10 -12.01
N VAL A 158 9.39 -4.69 -12.17
CA VAL A 158 9.90 -3.38 -11.74
C VAL A 158 9.11 -2.26 -12.43
N GLU A 159 8.87 -2.37 -13.74
CA GLU A 159 8.07 -1.40 -14.49
C GLU A 159 6.65 -1.26 -13.92
N LYS A 160 5.98 -2.36 -13.59
CA LYS A 160 4.63 -2.35 -13.01
C LYS A 160 4.63 -1.87 -11.56
N LEU A 161 5.61 -2.26 -10.75
CA LEU A 161 5.73 -1.79 -9.37
C LEU A 161 5.85 -0.27 -9.29
N GLY A 162 6.54 0.35 -10.25
CA GLY A 162 6.67 1.81 -10.36
C GLY A 162 5.38 2.57 -10.67
N LYS A 163 4.27 1.89 -10.98
CA LYS A 163 2.97 2.49 -11.32
C LYS A 163 1.99 2.53 -10.14
N PHE A 164 2.35 1.93 -9.00
CA PHE A 164 1.49 1.95 -7.82
C PHE A 164 1.62 3.26 -7.04
N SER A 165 0.52 3.72 -6.42
CA SER A 165 0.60 4.84 -5.51
C SER A 165 1.45 4.50 -4.27
N ALA A 166 2.13 5.50 -3.70
CA ALA A 166 2.90 5.33 -2.47
C ALA A 166 2.05 4.81 -1.29
N LYS A 167 0.75 5.12 -1.27
CA LYS A 167 -0.20 4.61 -0.26
C LYS A 167 -0.36 3.09 -0.33
N ASN A 168 -0.28 2.51 -1.53
CA ASN A 168 -0.63 1.12 -1.80
C ASN A 168 0.58 0.19 -1.90
N ILE A 169 1.80 0.72 -2.09
CA ILE A 169 2.98 -0.09 -2.40
C ILE A 169 3.27 -1.16 -1.34
N ASN A 170 3.10 -0.87 -0.04
CA ASN A 170 3.27 -1.86 1.03
C ASN A 170 2.31 -3.04 0.88
N THR A 171 1.04 -2.76 0.63
CA THR A 171 0.00 -3.79 0.44
C THR A 171 0.28 -4.63 -0.80
N VAL A 172 0.79 -4.01 -1.86
CA VAL A 172 1.16 -4.69 -3.10
C VAL A 172 2.36 -5.61 -2.88
N ILE A 173 3.41 -5.13 -2.20
CA ILE A 173 4.57 -5.95 -1.84
C ILE A 173 4.11 -7.17 -1.04
N GLU A 174 3.28 -6.95 -0.01
CA GLU A 174 2.76 -8.03 0.83
C GLU A 174 1.95 -9.07 0.03
N LEU A 175 1.06 -8.61 -0.86
CA LEU A 175 0.30 -9.48 -1.75
C LEU A 175 1.21 -10.32 -2.65
N LEU A 176 2.20 -9.70 -3.29
CA LEU A 176 3.10 -10.40 -4.22
C LEU A 176 4.01 -11.38 -3.50
N THR A 177 4.55 -11.01 -2.33
CA THR A 177 5.32 -11.92 -1.48
C THR A 177 4.47 -13.12 -1.06
N LEU A 178 3.22 -12.91 -0.65
CA LEU A 178 2.30 -13.99 -0.31
C LEU A 178 2.04 -14.92 -1.50
N LEU A 179 1.82 -14.37 -2.70
CA LEU A 179 1.58 -15.15 -3.91
C LEU A 179 2.81 -15.96 -4.34
N LEU A 180 4.00 -15.39 -4.25
CA LEU A 180 5.25 -16.10 -4.50
C LEU A 180 5.44 -17.26 -3.52
N ASN A 181 5.29 -17.00 -2.22
CA ASN A 181 5.44 -18.01 -1.17
C ASN A 181 4.44 -19.17 -1.30
N LYS A 182 3.28 -18.92 -1.91
CA LYS A 182 2.25 -19.94 -2.16
C LYS A 182 2.34 -20.57 -3.56
N ASN A 183 3.32 -20.18 -4.39
CA ASN A 183 3.42 -20.60 -5.80
C ASN A 183 2.16 -20.29 -6.63
N LEU A 184 1.48 -19.17 -6.33
CA LEU A 184 0.24 -18.73 -6.99
C LEU A 184 0.44 -17.46 -7.83
N TYR A 185 1.65 -16.93 -7.88
CA TYR A 185 1.94 -15.76 -8.70
C TYR A 185 1.81 -16.10 -10.20
N TYR A 186 1.13 -15.21 -10.92
CA TYR A 186 1.19 -15.11 -12.37
C TYR A 186 1.22 -13.63 -12.77
N SER A 187 1.78 -13.33 -13.94
CA SER A 187 2.01 -11.94 -14.39
C SER A 187 0.74 -11.10 -14.48
N GLY A 188 -0.41 -11.74 -14.73
CA GLY A 188 -1.73 -11.10 -14.80
C GLY A 188 -2.22 -10.54 -13.45
N CYS A 189 -1.82 -11.12 -12.31
CA CYS A 189 -2.19 -10.57 -10.99
C CYS A 189 -1.74 -9.12 -10.82
N LEU A 190 -0.58 -8.75 -11.36
CA LEU A 190 -0.09 -7.37 -11.29
C LEU A 190 -0.98 -6.40 -12.06
N ASP A 191 -1.52 -6.81 -13.21
CA ASP A 191 -2.44 -5.97 -13.99
C ASP A 191 -3.77 -5.77 -13.25
N ILE A 192 -4.28 -6.84 -12.64
CA ILE A 192 -5.48 -6.78 -11.78
C ILE A 192 -5.23 -5.82 -10.61
N PHE A 193 -4.10 -5.94 -9.91
CA PHE A 193 -3.78 -5.07 -8.78
C PHE A 193 -3.60 -3.60 -9.19
N LEU A 194 -2.99 -3.35 -10.35
CA LEU A 194 -2.84 -2.01 -10.90
C LEU A 194 -4.19 -1.39 -11.31
N GLY A 195 -5.07 -2.19 -11.93
CA GLY A 195 -6.42 -1.76 -12.31
C GLY A 195 -7.32 -1.49 -11.09
N GLN A 196 -7.07 -2.18 -9.97
CA GLN A 196 -7.92 -2.15 -8.77
C GLN A 196 -7.23 -1.53 -7.55
N GLN A 197 -6.39 -0.52 -7.76
CA GLN A 197 -5.64 0.15 -6.69
C GLN A 197 -6.51 0.71 -5.56
N GLU A 198 -7.73 1.19 -5.86
CA GLU A 198 -8.66 1.70 -4.84
C GLU A 198 -9.04 0.62 -3.81
N TYR A 199 -9.11 -0.64 -4.24
CA TYR A 199 -9.61 -1.76 -3.44
C TYR A 199 -8.51 -2.72 -3.00
N ILE A 200 -7.24 -2.40 -3.23
CA ILE A 200 -6.11 -3.30 -2.99
C ILE A 200 -6.05 -3.82 -1.54
N SER A 201 -6.47 -3.01 -0.56
CA SER A 201 -6.56 -3.42 0.85
C SER A 201 -7.56 -4.55 1.05
N LYS A 202 -8.76 -4.44 0.47
CA LYS A 202 -9.80 -5.49 0.53
C LYS A 202 -9.36 -6.76 -0.18
N ILE A 203 -8.66 -6.61 -1.31
CA ILE A 203 -8.07 -7.74 -2.04
C ILE A 203 -7.05 -8.45 -1.15
N CYS A 204 -6.17 -7.71 -0.48
CA CYS A 204 -5.19 -8.23 0.46
C CYS A 204 -5.83 -8.97 1.63
N GLU A 205 -6.85 -8.38 2.28
CA GLU A 205 -7.59 -9.03 3.36
C GLU A 205 -8.19 -10.38 2.94
N GLY A 206 -8.91 -10.41 1.82
CA GLY A 206 -9.51 -11.64 1.31
C GLY A 206 -8.46 -12.68 0.91
N THR A 207 -7.37 -12.24 0.28
CA THR A 207 -6.25 -13.12 -0.12
C THR A 207 -5.61 -13.78 1.11
N LYS A 208 -5.32 -13.01 2.17
CA LYS A 208 -4.76 -13.54 3.42
C LYS A 208 -5.66 -14.57 4.08
N LYS A 209 -6.97 -14.30 4.16
CA LYS A 209 -7.96 -15.25 4.72
C LYS A 209 -7.95 -16.58 3.98
N LEU A 210 -8.02 -16.54 2.66
CA LEU A 210 -8.01 -17.76 1.84
C LEU A 210 -6.66 -18.48 1.89
N ALA A 211 -5.55 -17.74 1.94
CA ALA A 211 -4.21 -18.32 2.03
C ALA A 211 -3.96 -19.03 3.37
N ALA A 212 -4.51 -18.53 4.47
CA ALA A 212 -4.44 -19.16 5.80
C ALA A 212 -5.12 -20.53 5.82
N GLU A 213 -6.24 -20.65 5.11
CA GLU A 213 -7.05 -21.88 5.02
C GLU A 213 -6.69 -22.77 3.82
N ASN A 214 -5.61 -22.44 3.09
CA ASN A 214 -5.18 -23.13 1.85
C ASN A 214 -6.29 -23.26 0.79
N LYS A 215 -7.16 -22.24 0.70
CA LYS A 215 -8.27 -22.13 -0.27
C LYS A 215 -8.07 -21.02 -1.30
N LEU A 216 -6.88 -20.41 -1.35
CA LEU A 216 -6.55 -19.40 -2.35
C LEU A 216 -6.24 -20.07 -3.70
N THR A 217 -6.85 -19.58 -4.78
CA THR A 217 -6.66 -20.06 -6.15
C THR A 217 -6.48 -18.88 -7.11
N SER A 218 -5.95 -19.10 -8.31
CA SER A 218 -5.87 -18.07 -9.35
C SER A 218 -7.26 -17.52 -9.72
N ASN A 219 -8.26 -18.40 -9.78
CA ASN A 219 -9.64 -18.05 -10.14
C ASN A 219 -10.27 -17.01 -9.20
N TYR A 220 -9.80 -16.91 -7.95
CA TYR A 220 -10.22 -15.87 -7.03
C TYR A 220 -9.87 -14.47 -7.56
N PHE A 221 -8.67 -14.29 -8.14
CA PHE A 221 -8.25 -13.00 -8.68
C PHE A 221 -9.05 -12.59 -9.91
N ASP A 222 -9.38 -13.54 -10.79
CA ASP A 222 -10.26 -13.28 -11.94
C ASP A 222 -11.68 -12.85 -11.51
N ALA A 223 -12.18 -13.41 -10.41
CA ALA A 223 -13.47 -13.02 -9.85
C ALA A 223 -13.44 -11.65 -9.16
N VAL A 224 -12.33 -11.35 -8.47
CA VAL A 224 -12.06 -10.08 -7.79
C VAL A 224 -11.82 -8.95 -8.78
N GLU A 225 -11.23 -9.21 -9.95
CA GLU A 225 -11.05 -8.20 -11.00
C GLU A 225 -12.39 -7.53 -11.39
N LYS A 226 -13.49 -8.30 -11.39
CA LYS A 226 -14.82 -7.80 -11.76
C LYS A 226 -15.59 -7.14 -10.62
N ASN A 227 -15.35 -7.57 -9.37
CA ASN A 227 -16.03 -7.05 -8.17
C ASN A 227 -15.03 -6.83 -7.02
N PRO A 228 -14.04 -5.93 -7.19
CA PRO A 228 -12.91 -5.77 -6.29
C PRO A 228 -13.30 -5.29 -4.88
N GLN A 229 -14.35 -4.47 -4.79
CA GLN A 229 -14.90 -3.96 -3.54
C GLN A 229 -15.45 -5.04 -2.61
N ASN A 230 -15.74 -6.23 -3.15
CA ASN A 230 -16.29 -7.38 -2.44
C ASN A 230 -15.24 -8.46 -2.14
N ALA A 231 -13.95 -8.26 -2.45
CA ALA A 231 -12.93 -9.31 -2.35
C ALA A 231 -12.87 -10.00 -0.98
N ASN A 232 -12.89 -9.23 0.11
CA ASN A 232 -12.92 -9.77 1.47
C ASN A 232 -14.23 -10.53 1.79
N ILE A 233 -15.37 -10.07 1.24
CA ILE A 233 -16.66 -10.72 1.40
C ILE A 233 -16.71 -12.05 0.64
N LEU A 234 -16.20 -12.08 -0.60
CA LEU A 234 -16.04 -13.31 -1.37
C LEU A 234 -15.21 -14.35 -0.60
N ALA A 235 -14.10 -13.92 0.00
CA ALA A 235 -13.28 -14.80 0.84
C ALA A 235 -14.09 -15.38 2.01
N ASN A 236 -14.85 -14.55 2.74
CA ASN A 236 -15.72 -15.03 3.82
C ASN A 236 -16.78 -16.03 3.31
N ILE A 237 -17.39 -15.78 2.16
CA ILE A 237 -18.40 -16.68 1.58
C ILE A 237 -17.79 -18.05 1.27
N ILE A 238 -16.60 -18.09 0.65
CA ILE A 238 -15.87 -19.34 0.36
C ILE A 238 -15.57 -20.12 1.65
N LEU A 239 -15.20 -19.41 2.72
CA LEU A 239 -14.84 -20.05 3.99
C LEU A 239 -16.05 -20.60 4.73
N HIS A 240 -17.17 -19.88 4.77
CA HIS A 240 -18.37 -20.25 5.54
C HIS A 240 -19.32 -21.17 4.77
N ASN A 241 -19.25 -21.19 3.43
CA ASN A 241 -20.18 -21.93 2.57
C ASN A 241 -19.47 -22.90 1.59
N PRO A 242 -18.57 -23.78 2.07
CA PRO A 242 -17.74 -24.62 1.18
C PRO A 242 -18.52 -25.68 0.40
N LEU A 243 -19.76 -26.01 0.81
CA LEU A 243 -20.63 -26.94 0.09
C LEU A 243 -21.42 -26.26 -1.04
N LEU A 244 -21.48 -24.93 -1.04
CA LEU A 244 -22.29 -24.13 -1.97
C LEU A 244 -21.44 -23.36 -2.98
N VAL A 245 -20.17 -23.13 -2.66
CA VAL A 245 -19.22 -22.44 -3.54
C VAL A 245 -17.99 -23.30 -3.74
N ASP A 246 -17.84 -23.85 -4.94
CA ASP A 246 -16.58 -24.51 -5.32
C ASP A 246 -15.56 -23.44 -5.72
N TYR A 247 -14.65 -23.13 -4.80
CA TYR A 247 -13.59 -22.13 -5.02
C TYR A 247 -12.57 -22.51 -6.11
N LYS A 248 -12.67 -23.73 -6.67
CA LYS A 248 -11.89 -24.14 -7.84
C LYS A 248 -12.63 -23.87 -9.15
N LYS A 249 -13.94 -23.56 -9.12
CA LYS A 249 -14.73 -23.22 -10.30
C LYS A 249 -14.85 -21.71 -10.45
N SER A 250 -14.35 -21.18 -11.56
CA SER A 250 -14.41 -19.74 -11.84
C SER A 250 -15.84 -19.20 -11.92
N GLU A 251 -16.79 -20.00 -12.43
CA GLU A 251 -18.20 -19.61 -12.53
C GLU A 251 -18.84 -19.38 -11.15
N ASP A 252 -18.63 -20.29 -10.20
CA ASP A 252 -19.13 -20.17 -8.83
C ASP A 252 -18.54 -18.91 -8.15
N LEU A 253 -17.23 -18.68 -8.32
CA LEU A 253 -16.56 -17.50 -7.78
C LEU A 253 -17.08 -16.19 -8.39
N LEU A 254 -17.36 -16.18 -9.70
CA LEU A 254 -17.89 -15.02 -10.40
C LEU A 254 -19.33 -14.68 -9.97
N ILE A 255 -20.13 -15.68 -9.64
CA ILE A 255 -21.47 -15.48 -9.08
C ILE A 255 -21.34 -14.95 -7.65
N ALA A 256 -20.53 -15.60 -6.81
CA ALA A 256 -20.33 -15.22 -5.42
C ALA A 256 -19.68 -13.83 -5.27
N SER A 257 -18.84 -13.38 -6.21
CA SER A 257 -18.15 -12.09 -6.11
C SER A 257 -19.09 -10.89 -6.23
N LYS A 258 -20.29 -11.08 -6.78
CA LYS A 258 -21.34 -10.06 -6.84
C LYS A 258 -22.02 -9.82 -5.49
N LEU A 259 -21.85 -10.74 -4.54
CA LEU A 259 -22.47 -10.65 -3.22
C LEU A 259 -21.72 -9.63 -2.37
N GLY A 260 -22.43 -8.57 -1.97
CA GLY A 260 -21.93 -7.57 -1.03
C GLY A 260 -22.16 -7.98 0.43
N VAL A 261 -21.88 -7.03 1.32
CA VAL A 261 -21.95 -7.21 2.78
C VAL A 261 -23.33 -7.68 3.24
N GLY A 262 -24.40 -7.02 2.81
CA GLY A 262 -25.76 -7.37 3.24
C GLY A 262 -26.17 -8.76 2.77
N ALA A 263 -25.81 -9.15 1.55
CA ALA A 263 -26.06 -10.50 1.06
C ALA A 263 -25.28 -11.56 1.86
N PHE A 264 -24.03 -11.29 2.24
CA PHE A 264 -23.27 -12.17 3.12
C PHE A 264 -23.94 -12.33 4.49
N HIS A 265 -24.33 -11.24 5.15
CA HIS A 265 -25.03 -11.32 6.44
C HIS A 265 -26.34 -12.10 6.33
N PHE A 266 -27.10 -11.88 5.27
CA PHE A 266 -28.34 -12.63 5.05
C PHE A 266 -28.08 -14.13 4.86
N LEU A 267 -27.05 -14.52 4.10
CA LEU A 267 -26.64 -15.92 3.98
C LEU A 267 -26.25 -16.53 5.34
N MET A 268 -25.55 -15.77 6.19
CA MET A 268 -25.20 -16.25 7.54
C MET A 268 -26.45 -16.50 8.40
N HIS A 269 -27.46 -15.65 8.33
CA HIS A 269 -28.72 -15.88 9.05
C HIS A 269 -29.50 -17.08 8.50
N LEU A 270 -29.53 -17.27 7.18
CA LEU A 270 -30.08 -18.48 6.57
C LEU A 270 -29.32 -19.74 7.04
N GLN A 271 -27.99 -19.66 7.14
CA GLN A 271 -27.16 -20.76 7.63
C GLN A 271 -27.45 -21.09 9.09
N GLN A 272 -27.52 -20.07 9.96
CA GLN A 272 -27.83 -20.22 11.38
C GLN A 272 -29.21 -20.85 11.62
N ALA A 273 -30.21 -20.50 10.80
CA ALA A 273 -31.55 -21.09 10.86
C ALA A 273 -31.64 -22.48 10.21
N GLY A 274 -30.55 -23.00 9.61
CA GLY A 274 -30.56 -24.27 8.87
C GLY A 274 -31.43 -24.22 7.60
N MET A 275 -31.56 -23.04 6.99
CA MET A 275 -32.31 -22.80 5.76
C MET A 275 -31.42 -22.60 4.53
N LEU A 276 -30.10 -22.49 4.72
CA LEU A 276 -29.19 -22.28 3.60
C LEU A 276 -28.91 -23.59 2.84
N ASP A 277 -29.56 -23.75 1.69
CA ASP A 277 -29.33 -24.81 0.71
C ASP A 277 -28.99 -24.22 -0.67
N ALA A 278 -28.81 -25.08 -1.68
CA ALA A 278 -28.46 -24.66 -3.04
C ALA A 278 -29.55 -23.78 -3.70
N GLU A 279 -30.83 -24.00 -3.38
CA GLU A 279 -31.93 -23.21 -3.95
C GLU A 279 -31.96 -21.80 -3.35
N HIS A 280 -31.89 -21.71 -2.02
CA HIS A 280 -31.86 -20.44 -1.31
C HIS A 280 -30.59 -19.65 -1.61
N TYR A 281 -29.43 -20.31 -1.71
CA TYR A 281 -28.19 -19.69 -2.16
C TYR A 281 -28.35 -19.10 -3.57
N LYS A 282 -28.93 -19.85 -4.51
CA LYS A 282 -29.20 -19.39 -5.87
C LYS A 282 -30.11 -18.16 -5.87
N LYS A 283 -31.19 -18.15 -5.08
CA LYS A 283 -32.11 -17.00 -4.96
C LYS A 283 -31.36 -15.74 -4.52
N VAL A 284 -30.55 -15.83 -3.46
CA VAL A 284 -29.75 -14.69 -2.98
C VAL A 284 -28.73 -14.24 -4.04
N CYS A 285 -28.10 -15.17 -4.76
CA CYS A 285 -27.17 -14.84 -5.84
C CYS A 285 -27.83 -14.08 -7.01
N HIS A 286 -29.05 -14.43 -7.38
CA HIS A 286 -29.76 -13.80 -8.49
C HIS A 286 -30.44 -12.50 -8.07
N HIS A 287 -30.91 -12.40 -6.83
CA HIS A 287 -31.71 -11.28 -6.33
C HIS A 287 -31.08 -10.62 -5.08
N ASN A 288 -29.90 -10.02 -5.25
CA ASN A 288 -29.17 -9.32 -4.17
C ASN A 288 -29.27 -7.79 -4.23
N SER A 289 -30.00 -7.22 -5.18
CA SER A 289 -30.06 -5.77 -5.39
C SER A 289 -30.51 -5.03 -4.13
N LEU A 290 -31.57 -5.53 -3.48
CA LEU A 290 -32.12 -4.96 -2.26
C LEU A 290 -31.17 -5.16 -1.06
N LEU A 291 -30.54 -6.33 -0.96
CA LEU A 291 -29.55 -6.65 0.09
C LEU A 291 -28.27 -5.81 -0.01
N ASN A 292 -27.94 -5.33 -1.20
CA ASN A 292 -26.77 -4.50 -1.46
C ASN A 292 -27.04 -2.98 -1.27
N GLN A 293 -28.26 -2.59 -0.89
CA GLN A 293 -28.56 -1.19 -0.58
C GLN A 293 -28.02 -0.79 0.79
N GLN A 294 -27.44 0.42 0.90
CA GLN A 294 -26.74 0.87 2.10
C GLN A 294 -27.61 0.81 3.37
N GLU A 295 -28.88 1.23 3.31
CA GLU A 295 -29.78 1.21 4.47
C GLU A 295 -30.08 -0.21 4.99
N VAL A 296 -30.14 -1.19 4.09
CA VAL A 296 -30.33 -2.61 4.45
C VAL A 296 -29.04 -3.15 5.05
N ILE A 297 -27.88 -2.81 4.45
CA ILE A 297 -26.56 -3.15 4.99
C ILE A 297 -26.40 -2.60 6.41
N ASP A 298 -26.69 -1.31 6.62
CA ASP A 298 -26.58 -0.65 7.93
C ASP A 298 -27.50 -1.33 8.95
N SER A 299 -28.72 -1.68 8.55
CA SER A 299 -29.66 -2.39 9.42
C SER A 299 -29.14 -3.77 9.81
N LEU A 300 -28.63 -4.57 8.85
CA LEU A 300 -28.04 -5.88 9.13
C LEU A 300 -26.77 -5.79 9.98
N CYS A 301 -25.89 -4.83 9.71
CA CYS A 301 -24.66 -4.63 10.46
C CYS A 301 -24.91 -4.09 11.89
N SER A 302 -26.06 -3.46 12.13
CA SER A 302 -26.46 -2.97 13.47
C SER A 302 -27.01 -4.05 14.40
N LEU A 303 -27.22 -5.27 13.88
CA LEU A 303 -27.73 -6.38 14.68
C LEU A 303 -26.71 -6.81 15.77
N PRO A 304 -27.16 -7.07 17.00
CA PRO A 304 -26.33 -7.71 18.02
C PRO A 304 -25.74 -9.04 17.54
N LEU A 305 -24.53 -9.37 18.02
CA LEU A 305 -23.74 -10.55 17.63
C LEU A 305 -24.49 -11.90 17.72
N PHE A 306 -25.50 -12.02 18.59
CA PHE A 306 -26.23 -13.26 18.85
C PHE A 306 -27.69 -13.22 18.40
N VAL A 307 -28.09 -12.26 17.55
CA VAL A 307 -29.44 -12.26 16.98
C VAL A 307 -29.63 -13.47 16.07
N ALA A 308 -30.74 -14.17 16.28
CA ALA A 308 -31.22 -15.23 15.41
C ALA A 308 -32.64 -14.88 14.93
N PHE A 309 -32.83 -14.84 13.62
CA PHE A 309 -34.15 -14.69 13.02
C PHE A 309 -34.92 -16.00 13.06
N GLU A 310 -36.24 -15.91 13.21
CA GLU A 310 -37.10 -17.07 13.09
C GLU A 310 -37.18 -17.54 11.62
N LYS A 311 -37.44 -18.83 11.41
CA LYS A 311 -37.52 -19.40 10.05
C LYS A 311 -38.59 -18.73 9.19
N GLU A 312 -39.74 -18.39 9.78
CA GLU A 312 -40.83 -17.74 9.04
C GLU A 312 -40.48 -16.29 8.67
N GLU A 313 -39.72 -15.57 9.51
CA GLU A 313 -39.19 -14.25 9.17
C GLU A 313 -38.23 -14.36 7.97
N LEU A 314 -37.28 -15.30 8.01
CA LEU A 314 -36.35 -15.49 6.90
C LEU A 314 -37.03 -15.92 5.60
N LYS A 315 -38.12 -16.70 5.66
CA LYS A 315 -38.94 -17.00 4.48
C LYS A 315 -39.59 -15.75 3.90
N GLN A 316 -40.15 -14.89 4.75
CA GLN A 316 -40.74 -13.62 4.31
C GLN A 316 -39.66 -12.71 3.71
N MET A 317 -38.49 -12.59 4.34
CA MET A 317 -37.35 -11.84 3.80
C MET A 317 -36.92 -12.39 2.44
N LEU A 318 -36.86 -13.73 2.27
CA LEU A 318 -36.59 -14.37 0.98
C LEU A 318 -37.62 -14.00 -0.09
N VAL A 319 -38.90 -13.93 0.26
CA VAL A 319 -39.97 -13.48 -0.65
C VAL A 319 -39.75 -12.02 -1.04
N LEU A 320 -39.44 -11.15 -0.08
CA LEU A 320 -39.21 -9.72 -0.35
C LEU A 320 -38.02 -9.49 -1.30
N ILE A 321 -36.90 -10.17 -1.09
CA ILE A 321 -35.71 -9.96 -1.94
C ILE A 321 -35.89 -10.56 -3.35
N THR A 322 -36.75 -11.56 -3.53
CA THR A 322 -36.98 -12.22 -4.84
C THR A 322 -38.16 -11.63 -5.63
N LYS A 323 -38.88 -10.68 -5.05
CA LYS A 323 -40.03 -10.03 -5.68
C LYS A 323 -39.57 -9.07 -6.79
N GLU A 324 -40.11 -9.22 -7.99
CA GLU A 324 -39.83 -8.35 -9.12
C GLU A 324 -41.12 -7.72 -9.68
N PRO A 325 -41.17 -6.39 -9.88
CA PRO A 325 -40.13 -5.41 -9.53
C PRO A 325 -40.05 -5.16 -8.02
N SER A 326 -38.84 -4.95 -7.50
CA SER A 326 -38.64 -4.53 -6.11
C SER A 326 -39.16 -3.11 -5.90
N SER A 327 -40.01 -2.90 -4.89
CA SER A 327 -40.52 -1.58 -4.53
C SER A 327 -39.84 -1.01 -3.28
N ASP A 328 -39.91 0.32 -3.10
CA ASP A 328 -39.45 0.95 -1.86
C ASP A 328 -40.19 0.41 -0.63
N THR A 329 -41.45 -0.02 -0.79
CA THR A 329 -42.22 -0.67 0.28
C THR A 329 -41.57 -1.99 0.71
N ASP A 330 -41.11 -2.82 -0.23
CA ASP A 330 -40.46 -4.10 0.08
C ASP A 330 -39.14 -3.88 0.84
N LYS A 331 -38.42 -2.81 0.51
CA LYS A 331 -37.21 -2.38 1.23
C LYS A 331 -37.53 -1.95 2.66
N HIS A 332 -38.54 -1.10 2.85
CA HIS A 332 -38.93 -0.65 4.19
C HIS A 332 -39.41 -1.83 5.05
N GLU A 333 -40.19 -2.75 4.47
CA GLU A 333 -40.64 -3.95 5.16
C GLU A 333 -39.46 -4.82 5.59
N LEU A 334 -38.46 -5.05 4.72
CA LEU A 334 -37.26 -5.78 5.10
C LEU A 334 -36.51 -5.09 6.25
N ILE A 335 -36.33 -3.77 6.18
CA ILE A 335 -35.65 -3.00 7.22
C ILE A 335 -36.41 -3.07 8.55
N GLU A 336 -37.73 -2.92 8.54
CA GLU A 336 -38.56 -3.04 9.74
C GLU A 336 -38.42 -4.43 10.39
N MET A 337 -38.41 -5.49 9.58
CA MET A 337 -38.18 -6.85 10.08
C MET A 337 -36.82 -7.00 10.76
N ILE A 338 -35.76 -6.43 10.17
CA ILE A 338 -34.41 -6.43 10.76
C ILE A 338 -34.38 -5.63 12.07
N GLN A 339 -34.96 -4.43 12.07
CA GLN A 339 -34.87 -3.49 13.19
C GLN A 339 -35.67 -3.92 14.44
N LYS A 340 -36.71 -4.76 14.28
CA LYS A 340 -37.41 -5.38 15.42
C LYS A 340 -36.45 -6.06 16.41
N HIS A 341 -35.39 -6.67 15.89
CA HIS A 341 -34.38 -7.38 16.68
C HIS A 341 -33.31 -6.47 17.30
N VAL A 342 -33.12 -5.27 16.76
CA VAL A 342 -32.24 -4.25 17.35
C VAL A 342 -32.90 -3.66 18.60
N LEU A 343 -34.22 -3.43 18.56
CA LEU A 343 -34.97 -2.82 19.65
C LEU A 343 -35.16 -3.76 20.84
N THR A 344 -35.49 -5.03 20.61
CA THR A 344 -35.67 -6.02 21.70
C THR A 344 -34.39 -6.30 22.49
N SER A 345 -33.20 -6.23 21.87
CA SER A 345 -31.93 -6.38 22.58
C SER A 345 -31.59 -5.24 23.56
N LYS A 346 -32.17 -4.04 23.38
CA LYS A 346 -31.96 -2.89 24.29
C LYS A 346 -32.82 -2.95 25.55
N PHE A 347 -33.89 -3.75 25.55
CA PHE A 347 -34.80 -3.90 26.70
C PHE A 347 -34.53 -5.16 27.54
N ASN A 348 -33.56 -5.99 27.14
CA ASN A 348 -33.16 -7.22 27.84
C ASN A 348 -31.80 -7.10 28.59
N LEU A 349 -31.34 -5.86 28.82
CA LEU A 349 -30.26 -5.49 29.75
C LEU A 349 -30.89 -4.75 30.93
#